data_AF-A0A7C5LCA2-F1
#
_entry.id   AF-A0A7C5LCA2-F1
#
_cell.length_a   1.000
_cell.length_b   1.000
_cell.length_c   1.000
_cell.angle_alpha   90.00
_cell.angle_beta   90.00
_cell.angle_gamma   90.00
#
_symmetry.space_group_name_H-M   'P 1'
#
loop_
_entity.id
_entity.type
_entity.pdbx_description
1 polymer ?
#
loop_
_entity_poly.entity_id
_entity_poly.type
_entity_poly.pdbx_seq_one_letter_code
_entity_poly.pdbx_strand_id
1 'polypeptide(L)'
;MPDDSAKSPKLSLRCLGCSREYAPPAIRCPRCKEPLLRTEYAKTDFAPIERDGIFKFSDWLPPRETVDTPIGPLVYRSDRLAERLGLKRLYIAFNGYAPSVGAMNMT
;
A
#
# COMPACT_ATOMS: atom_id res chain seq x y z
N MET A 1 -14.36 23.68 -18.93
CA MET A 1 -14.44 22.28 -18.47
C MET A 1 -13.13 21.63 -18.90
N PRO A 2 -12.21 21.28 -17.99
CA PRO A 2 -11.00 20.60 -18.43
C PRO A 2 -11.34 19.15 -18.75
N ASP A 3 -10.88 18.78 -19.93
CA ASP A 3 -10.91 17.51 -20.63
C ASP A 3 -10.31 16.38 -19.78
N ASP A 4 -11.17 15.46 -19.33
CA ASP A 4 -10.84 14.17 -18.72
C ASP A 4 -10.24 13.22 -19.77
N SER A 5 -9.11 13.63 -20.35
CA SER A 5 -8.34 12.81 -21.27
C SER A 5 -7.97 11.50 -20.57
N ALA A 6 -8.60 10.44 -21.09
CA ALA A 6 -8.62 9.08 -20.58
C ALA A 6 -7.21 8.50 -20.39
N LYS A 7 -6.65 8.65 -19.19
CA LYS A 7 -5.57 7.77 -18.71
C LYS A 7 -6.20 6.44 -18.35
N SER A 8 -5.78 5.37 -19.03
CA SER A 8 -6.15 3.99 -18.71
C SER A 8 -6.00 3.73 -17.21
N PRO A 9 -6.95 3.04 -16.57
CA PRO A 9 -6.87 2.80 -15.14
C PRO A 9 -5.63 1.95 -14.82
N LYS A 10 -4.80 2.43 -13.88
CA LYS A 10 -3.61 1.69 -13.40
C LYS A 10 -3.97 0.35 -12.74
N LEU A 11 -5.20 0.26 -12.23
CA LEU A 11 -5.72 -0.93 -11.59
C LEU A 11 -7.22 -1.05 -11.84
N SER A 12 -7.69 -2.29 -11.94
CA SER A 12 -9.10 -2.65 -11.97
C SER A 12 -9.40 -3.72 -10.94
N LEU A 13 -10.68 -3.95 -10.65
CA LEU A 13 -11.13 -4.92 -9.65
C LEU A 13 -11.90 -6.04 -10.35
N ARG A 14 -11.38 -7.26 -10.31
CA ARG A 14 -12.05 -8.44 -10.87
C ARG A 14 -12.66 -9.29 -9.76
N CYS A 15 -13.94 -9.62 -9.89
CA CYS A 15 -14.59 -10.57 -8.99
C CYS A 15 -14.16 -12.00 -9.32
N LEU A 16 -13.65 -12.75 -8.34
CA LEU A 16 -13.24 -14.13 -8.54
C LEU A 16 -14.42 -15.11 -8.73
N GLY A 17 -15.62 -14.75 -8.28
CA GLY A 17 -16.82 -15.59 -8.43
C GLY A 17 -17.51 -15.47 -9.78
N CYS A 18 -17.59 -14.26 -10.36
CA CYS A 18 -18.31 -14.03 -11.63
C CYS A 18 -17.44 -13.45 -12.76
N SER A 19 -16.13 -13.29 -12.54
CA SER A 19 -15.16 -12.68 -13.46
C SER A 19 -15.48 -11.27 -13.96
N ARG A 20 -16.50 -10.61 -13.42
CA ARG A 20 -16.84 -9.24 -13.80
C ARG A 20 -15.80 -8.26 -13.24
N GLU A 21 -15.47 -7.28 -14.06
CA GLU A 21 -14.58 -6.19 -13.75
C GLU A 21 -15.34 -4.97 -13.23
N TYR A 22 -14.73 -4.24 -12.31
CA TYR A 22 -15.24 -3.05 -11.67
C TYR A 22 -14.15 -1.99 -11.60
N ALA A 23 -14.53 -0.73 -11.76
CA ALA A 23 -13.64 0.39 -11.49
C ALA A 23 -13.57 0.66 -9.97
N PRO A 24 -12.40 1.05 -9.43
CA PRO A 24 -12.31 1.56 -8.06
C PRO A 24 -13.10 2.88 -7.91
N PRO A 25 -13.70 3.15 -6.74
CA PRO A 25 -13.76 2.28 -5.57
C PRO A 25 -14.91 1.27 -5.66
N ALA A 26 -14.59 -0.03 -5.56
CA ALA A 26 -15.59 -1.08 -5.36
C ALA A 26 -15.18 -1.97 -4.18
N ILE A 27 -16.08 -2.14 -3.21
CA ILE A 27 -15.81 -2.90 -1.98
C ILE A 27 -16.42 -4.31 -2.00
N ARG A 28 -17.38 -4.56 -2.88
CA ARG A 28 -18.07 -5.86 -3.02
C ARG A 28 -18.65 -6.05 -4.41
N CYS A 29 -18.79 -7.29 -4.86
CA CYS A 29 -19.57 -7.61 -6.06
C CYS A 29 -21.04 -7.84 -5.67
N PRO A 30 -22.01 -7.09 -6.23
CA PRO A 30 -23.42 -7.17 -5.84
C PRO A 30 -24.13 -8.46 -6.29
N ARG A 31 -23.50 -9.29 -7.14
CA ARG A 31 -24.11 -10.51 -7.69
C ARG A 31 -23.70 -11.80 -6.99
N CYS A 32 -22.59 -11.78 -6.27
CA CYS A 32 -22.07 -12.98 -5.59
C CYS A 32 -22.39 -12.87 -4.10
N LYS A 33 -22.78 -13.98 -3.48
CA LYS A 33 -23.08 -14.06 -2.05
C LYS A 33 -21.83 -13.87 -1.19
N GLU A 34 -20.69 -14.39 -1.66
CA GLU A 34 -19.37 -14.28 -1.02
C GLU A 34 -18.36 -13.71 -2.03
N PRO A 35 -18.42 -12.40 -2.32
CA PRO A 35 -17.61 -11.79 -3.35
C PRO A 35 -16.19 -11.53 -2.86
N LEU A 36 -15.19 -12.14 -3.51
CA LEU A 36 -13.80 -11.70 -3.39
C LEU A 36 -13.43 -10.87 -4.63
N LEU A 37 -13.26 -9.56 -4.42
CA LEU A 37 -12.70 -8.66 -5.44
C LEU A 37 -11.17 -8.71 -5.35
N ARG A 38 -10.52 -9.03 -6.46
CA ARG A 38 -9.07 -9.01 -6.61
C ARG A 38 -8.67 -7.80 -7.44
N THR A 39 -7.65 -7.08 -6.99
CA THR A 39 -7.03 -6.02 -7.78
C THR A 39 -6.19 -6.62 -8.91
N GLU A 40 -6.43 -6.18 -10.14
CA GLU A 40 -5.58 -6.44 -11.30
C GLU A 40 -4.84 -5.15 -11.64
N TYR A 41 -3.51 -5.19 -11.60
CA TYR A 41 -2.65 -4.04 -11.88
C TYR A 41 -2.20 -4.08 -13.34
N ALA A 42 -2.19 -2.92 -14.01
CA ALA A 42 -1.68 -2.81 -15.37
C ALA A 42 -0.18 -3.14 -15.44
N LYS A 43 0.55 -2.81 -14.38
CA LYS A 43 1.99 -3.08 -14.24
C LYS A 43 2.20 -4.21 -13.24
N THR A 44 2.82 -5.31 -13.65
CA THR A 44 3.04 -6.50 -12.82
C THR A 44 4.49 -6.70 -12.39
N ASP A 45 5.42 -6.00 -13.04
CA ASP A 45 6.84 -6.00 -12.71
C ASP A 45 7.13 -5.11 -11.49
N PHE A 46 8.08 -5.55 -10.68
CA PHE A 46 8.58 -4.77 -9.55
C PHE A 46 9.62 -3.75 -10.05
N ALA A 47 9.14 -2.57 -10.45
CA ALA A 47 9.99 -1.47 -10.93
C ALA A 47 9.63 -0.17 -10.20
N PRO A 48 10.20 0.06 -8.98
CA PRO A 48 9.99 1.28 -8.23
C PRO A 48 10.49 2.50 -9.00
N ILE A 49 9.75 3.60 -8.93
CA ILE A 49 10.09 4.87 -9.58
C ILE A 49 10.84 5.82 -8.62
N GLU A 50 11.57 6.79 -9.18
CA GLU A 50 12.28 7.83 -8.44
C GLU A 50 11.29 8.82 -7.76
N ARG A 51 10.82 8.43 -6.58
CA ARG A 51 9.92 9.16 -5.68
C ARG A 51 10.27 8.81 -4.24
N ASP A 52 9.67 9.49 -3.26
CA ASP A 52 9.90 9.19 -1.85
C ASP A 52 8.85 8.25 -1.25
N GLY A 53 9.25 7.56 -0.17
CA GLY A 53 8.36 6.71 0.62
C GLY A 53 7.58 5.68 -0.20
N ILE A 54 6.28 5.58 0.08
CA ILE A 54 5.39 4.64 -0.60
C ILE A 54 5.13 5.01 -2.07
N PHE A 55 5.33 6.27 -2.45
CA PHE A 55 5.09 6.76 -3.82
C PHE A 55 6.11 6.23 -4.84
N LYS A 56 7.19 5.59 -4.39
CA LYS A 56 8.04 4.73 -5.23
C LYS A 56 7.25 3.63 -5.94
N PHE A 57 6.09 3.24 -5.41
CA PHE A 57 5.20 2.21 -5.96
C PHE A 57 3.95 2.79 -6.62
N SER A 58 3.99 4.03 -7.12
CA SER A 58 2.82 4.75 -7.66
C SER A 58 2.06 4.04 -8.78
N ASP A 59 2.68 3.06 -9.45
CA ASP A 59 1.99 2.25 -10.47
C ASP A 59 1.01 1.25 -9.85
N TRP A 60 1.18 0.91 -8.58
CA TRP A 60 0.36 -0.04 -7.83
C TRP A 60 -0.55 0.65 -6.78
N LEU A 61 -0.44 1.97 -6.66
CA LEU A 61 -1.22 2.74 -5.68
C LEU A 61 -2.48 3.35 -6.31
N PRO A 62 -3.62 3.36 -5.59
CA PRO A 62 -4.84 4.05 -6.05
C PRO A 62 -4.72 5.58 -6.18
N PRO A 63 -4.03 6.30 -5.25
CA PRO A 63 -3.85 7.75 -5.37
C PRO A 63 -3.21 8.19 -6.68
N ARG A 64 -3.76 9.26 -7.26
CA ARG A 64 -3.20 9.92 -8.44
C ARG A 64 -2.17 10.98 -8.08
N GLU A 65 -2.19 11.46 -6.84
CA GLU A 65 -1.37 12.54 -6.33
C GLU A 65 -0.55 12.07 -5.13
N THR A 66 0.66 12.61 -5.01
CA THR A 66 1.53 12.40 -3.85
C THR A 66 1.09 13.31 -2.72
N VAL A 67 1.03 12.77 -1.51
CA VAL A 67 0.88 13.57 -0.29
C VAL A 67 2.25 13.69 0.33
N ASP A 68 2.74 14.91 0.50
CA ASP A 68 3.96 15.13 1.26
C ASP A 68 3.64 14.93 2.74
N THR A 69 4.04 13.78 3.28
CA THR A 69 3.87 13.47 4.70
C THR A 69 5.24 13.28 5.32
N PRO A 70 5.62 14.07 6.33
CA PRO A 70 6.87 13.87 7.08
C PRO A 70 6.82 12.62 7.99
N ILE A 71 5.74 11.84 7.91
CA ILE A 71 5.37 10.77 8.82
C ILE A 71 5.58 9.44 8.09
N GLY A 72 6.39 8.56 8.69
CA GLY A 72 6.68 7.23 8.15
C GLY A 72 7.04 6.25 9.27
N PRO A 73 7.03 4.93 9.00
CA PRO A 73 7.47 3.96 9.99
C PRO A 73 8.93 4.20 10.38
N LEU A 74 9.21 4.29 11.68
CA LEU A 74 10.58 4.14 12.16
C LEU A 74 10.93 2.65 12.18
N VAL A 75 11.90 2.26 11.35
CA VAL A 75 12.42 0.89 11.35
C VAL A 75 13.72 0.84 12.14
N TYR A 76 13.73 0.08 13.23
CA TYR A 76 14.94 -0.13 14.04
C TYR A 76 15.19 -1.62 14.30
N ARG A 77 16.45 -1.96 14.56
CA ARG A 77 16.85 -3.33 14.91
C ARG A 77 16.60 -3.59 16.40
N SER A 78 15.96 -4.71 16.74
CA SER A 78 15.61 -5.03 18.13
C SER A 78 16.48 -6.15 18.68
N ASP A 79 17.66 -5.82 19.21
CA ASP A 79 18.65 -6.82 19.62
C ASP A 79 18.20 -7.66 20.82
N ARG A 80 17.60 -7.04 21.84
CA ARG A 80 17.15 -7.75 23.06
C ARG A 80 16.01 -8.74 22.77
N LEU A 81 15.08 -8.36 21.89
CA LEU A 81 14.01 -9.26 21.47
C LEU A 81 14.54 -10.34 20.54
N ALA A 82 15.49 -9.99 19.67
CA ALA A 82 16.14 -10.95 18.78
C ALA A 82 16.84 -12.07 19.57
N GLU A 83 17.61 -11.72 20.61
CA GLU A 83 18.29 -12.67 21.49
C GLU A 83 17.30 -13.64 22.17
N ARG A 84 16.22 -13.09 22.75
CA ARG A 84 15.18 -13.89 23.40
C ARG A 84 14.47 -14.87 22.46
N LEU A 85 14.40 -14.54 21.17
CA LEU A 85 13.75 -15.37 20.14
C LEU A 85 14.74 -16.22 19.33
N GLY A 86 16.05 -16.13 19.59
CA GLY A 86 17.08 -16.81 18.80
C GLY A 86 17.19 -16.30 17.35
N LEU A 87 16.73 -15.07 17.08
CA LEU A 87 16.74 -14.47 15.74
C LEU A 87 18.02 -13.64 15.53
N LYS A 88 18.61 -13.72 14.34
CA LYS A 88 19.82 -12.95 13.99
C LYS A 88 19.53 -11.58 13.37
N ARG A 89 18.35 -11.40 12.79
CA ARG A 89 17.96 -10.20 12.02
C ARG A 89 16.49 -9.87 12.27
N LEU A 90 16.20 -9.36 13.46
CA LEU A 90 14.86 -8.88 13.83
C LEU A 90 14.81 -7.35 13.77
N TYR A 91 13.86 -6.84 12.99
CA TYR A 91 13.58 -5.42 12.86
C TYR A 91 12.12 -5.16 13.24
N ILE A 92 11.88 -4.00 13.85
CA ILE A 92 10.54 -3.53 14.21
C ILE A 92 10.25 -2.29 13.39
N ALA A 93 9.14 -2.30 12.64
CA ALA A 93 8.58 -1.13 11.99
C ALA A 93 7.52 -0.51 12.91
N PHE A 94 7.85 0.60 13.55
CA PHE A 94 6.99 1.28 14.50
C PHE A 94 6.25 2.44 13.83
N ASN A 95 4.91 2.38 13.79
CA ASN A 95 4.06 3.37 13.12
C ASN A 95 3.45 4.40 14.08
N GLY A 96 3.57 4.22 15.40
CA GLY A 96 2.97 5.12 16.40
C GLY A 96 3.93 6.20 16.91
N TYR A 97 3.52 6.85 18.01
CA TYR A 97 4.34 7.81 18.74
C TYR A 97 5.11 7.12 19.88
N ALA A 98 6.44 7.15 19.83
CA ALA A 98 7.31 6.68 20.89
C ALA A 98 8.67 7.42 20.87
N PRO A 99 8.75 8.61 21.47
CA PRO A 99 9.94 9.45 21.45
C PRO A 99 11.20 8.80 22.03
N SER A 100 11.03 7.90 23.00
CA SER A 100 12.14 7.17 23.63
C SER A 100 12.93 6.30 22.65
N VAL A 101 12.32 5.91 21.53
CA VAL A 101 12.97 5.19 20.44
C VAL A 101 13.11 6.04 19.17
N GLY A 102 12.76 7.33 19.22
CA GLY A 102 12.85 8.26 18.09
C GLY A 102 11.65 8.28 17.14
N ALA A 103 10.56 7.59 17.48
CA ALA A 103 9.35 7.60 16.66
C ALA A 103 8.47 8.81 17.01
N MET A 104 8.28 9.72 16.06
CA MET A 104 7.61 11.02 16.25
C MET A 104 6.29 11.13 15.49
N ASN A 105 5.64 10.02 15.14
CA ASN A 105 4.37 10.03 14.43
C ASN A 105 3.25 10.47 15.38
N MET A 106 3.04 11.78 15.50
CA MET A 106 1.91 12.38 16.22
C MET A 106 0.63 12.02 15.45
N THR A 107 -0.12 11.05 15.94
CA THR A 107 -1.48 10.72 15.45
C THR A 107 -2.45 11.85 15.70
#